data_AF-A0A8J6GVM8-F1
#
_entry.id   AF-A0A8J6GVM8-F1
#
_cell.length_a   1.000
_cell.length_b   1.000
_cell.length_c   1.000
_cell.angle_alpha   90.00
_cell.angle_beta   90.00
_cell.angle_gamma   90.00
#
_symmetry.space_group_name_H-M   'P 1'
#
loop_
_entity.id
_entity.type
_entity.pdbx_description
1 polymer ?
#
loop_
_entity_poly.entity_id
_entity_poly.type
_entity_poly.pdbx_seq_one_letter_code
_entity_poly.pdbx_strand_id
1 'polypeptide(L)'
;MVRYFLHPENSTKSCKSRPSNLRVHFKNTRETAQAIKVNTARKMRQRIYRAHGWINPYMSSPCHIEMILTEKEQIVPNPEEEVAQKKKISQKKLKKQKLLARE
;
A
#
# COMPACT_ATOMS: atom_id res chain seq x y z
N MET A 1 3.08 12.73 -23.57
CA MET A 1 2.71 11.36 -23.17
C MET A 1 3.11 11.18 -21.71
N VAL A 2 2.13 11.16 -20.80
CA VAL A 2 2.36 11.17 -19.34
C VAL A 2 2.96 9.82 -18.92
N ARG A 3 4.14 9.84 -18.28
CA ARG A 3 4.77 8.63 -17.73
C ARG A 3 4.17 8.34 -16.36
N TYR A 4 3.37 7.27 -16.28
CA TYR A 4 2.75 6.81 -15.02
C TYR A 4 3.71 6.10 -14.06
N PHE A 5 5.03 6.19 -14.28
CA PHE A 5 6.03 5.49 -13.48
C PHE A 5 7.11 6.48 -13.01
N LEU A 6 7.41 6.42 -11.71
CA LEU A 6 8.45 7.22 -11.09
C LEU A 6 9.82 6.56 -11.30
N HIS A 7 10.78 7.29 -11.85
CA HIS A 7 12.15 6.79 -11.93
C HIS A 7 12.76 6.78 -10.52
N PRO A 8 13.27 5.64 -10.03
CA PRO A 8 13.96 5.60 -8.75
C PRO A 8 15.30 6.34 -8.85
N GLU A 9 15.64 7.12 -7.81
CA GLU A 9 16.93 7.83 -7.74
C GLU A 9 18.12 6.87 -7.70
N ASN A 10 17.95 5.70 -7.06
CA ASN A 10 19.02 4.72 -6.91
C ASN A 10 18.65 3.38 -7.58
N SER A 11 19.22 3.13 -8.76
CA SER A 11 18.89 1.97 -9.58
C SER A 11 19.34 0.63 -8.97
N THR A 12 20.44 0.58 -8.23
CA THR A 12 21.01 -0.67 -7.69
C THR A 12 20.21 -1.23 -6.51
N LYS A 13 19.45 -0.40 -5.81
CA LYS A 13 18.58 -0.83 -4.69
C LYS A 13 17.11 -0.95 -5.05
N SER A 14 16.74 -0.58 -6.28
CA SER A 14 15.36 -0.59 -6.75
C SER A 14 15.14 -1.74 -7.73
N CYS A 15 14.04 -2.49 -7.57
CA CYS A 15 13.57 -3.43 -8.58
C CYS A 15 12.29 -2.89 -9.23
N LYS A 16 12.16 -3.06 -10.55
CA LYS A 16 10.91 -2.79 -11.26
C LYS A 16 10.16 -4.10 -11.42
N SER A 17 9.00 -4.22 -10.77
CA SER A 17 8.07 -5.30 -11.07
C SER A 17 7.05 -4.81 -12.10
N ARG A 18 6.81 -5.62 -13.12
CA ARG A 18 5.68 -5.45 -14.04
C ARG A 18 4.62 -6.46 -13.62
N PRO A 19 3.50 -6.02 -13.02
CA PRO A 19 2.39 -6.93 -12.75
C PRO A 19 1.68 -7.29 -14.07
N SER A 20 1.37 -8.56 -14.26
CA SER A 20 0.57 -9.07 -15.38
C SER A 20 -0.76 -9.60 -14.84
N ASN A 21 -1.87 -9.33 -15.53
CA ASN A 21 -3.24 -9.76 -15.15
C ASN A 21 -3.85 -9.05 -13.93
N LEU A 22 -3.58 -7.75 -13.74
CA LEU A 22 -4.35 -6.96 -12.79
C LEU A 22 -5.78 -6.74 -13.32
N ARG A 23 -6.78 -6.95 -12.48
CA ARG A 23 -8.20 -6.70 -12.79
C ARG A 23 -8.59 -5.22 -12.62
N VAL A 24 -7.64 -4.29 -12.76
CA VAL A 24 -7.92 -2.85 -12.60
C VAL A 24 -8.05 -2.15 -13.94
N HIS A 25 -9.02 -1.24 -14.01
CA HIS A 25 -9.20 -0.36 -15.16
C HIS A 25 -8.14 0.75 -15.16
N PHE A 26 -7.64 1.16 -16.34
CA PHE A 26 -6.53 2.12 -16.50
C PHE A 26 -6.77 3.52 -15.88
N LYS A 27 -8.00 3.82 -15.47
CA LYS A 27 -8.36 5.09 -14.81
C LYS A 27 -8.26 5.02 -13.28
N ASN A 28 -8.13 3.82 -12.73
CA ASN A 28 -8.09 3.56 -11.28
C ASN A 28 -6.68 3.16 -10.83
N THR A 29 -5.66 3.72 -11.47
CA THR A 29 -4.26 3.26 -11.47
C THR A 29 -3.50 3.46 -10.16
N ARG A 30 -4.15 3.89 -9.08
CA ARG A 30 -3.48 4.06 -7.79
C ARG A 30 -3.74 2.84 -6.91
N GLU A 31 -3.12 1.73 -7.29
CA GLU A 31 -3.02 0.57 -6.40
C GLU A 31 -2.06 0.90 -5.25
N THR A 32 -2.50 0.61 -4.03
CA THR A 32 -1.63 0.67 -2.84
C THR A 32 -1.21 -0.73 -2.46
N ALA A 33 0.06 -0.92 -2.12
CA ALA A 33 0.51 -2.18 -1.55
C ALA A 33 -0.16 -2.38 -0.18
N GLN A 34 -1.08 -3.35 -0.10
CA GLN A 34 -1.77 -3.69 1.14
C GLN A 34 -0.85 -4.46 2.08
N ALA A 35 -0.07 -5.39 1.51
CA ALA A 35 0.87 -6.21 2.24
C ALA A 35 2.10 -6.51 1.39
N ILE A 36 3.25 -6.51 2.05
CA ILE A 36 4.53 -6.94 1.48
C ILE A 36 5.09 -8.02 2.41
N LYS A 37 5.42 -9.18 1.84
CA LYS A 37 6.03 -10.28 2.56
C LYS A 37 7.37 -10.63 1.92
N VAL A 38 8.40 -10.77 2.74
CA VAL A 38 9.74 -11.15 2.29
C VAL A 38 10.16 -12.42 3.03
N ASN A 39 10.37 -13.49 2.27
CA ASN A 39 10.82 -14.77 2.80
C ASN A 39 12.26 -15.02 2.37
N THR A 40 13.04 -15.67 3.23
CA THR A 40 14.40 -16.11 2.88
C THR A 40 14.33 -17.27 1.89
N ALA A 41 15.04 -17.13 0.78
CA ALA A 41 15.18 -18.21 -0.20
C ALA A 41 16.37 -19.09 0.16
N ARG A 42 16.47 -20.26 -0.48
CA ARG A 42 17.58 -21.18 -0.29
C ARG A 42 18.90 -20.52 -0.69
N LYS A 43 19.88 -20.50 0.22
CA LYS A 43 21.21 -19.95 -0.05
C LYS A 43 21.91 -20.73 -1.16
N MET A 44 22.52 -20.01 -2.11
CA MET A 44 23.37 -20.64 -3.12
C MET A 44 24.76 -20.89 -2.54
N ARG A 45 25.37 -22.04 -2.88
CA ARG A 45 26.66 -22.46 -2.33
C ARG A 45 27.81 -22.04 -3.22
N GLN A 46 28.72 -21.25 -2.68
CA GLN A 46 30.03 -20.96 -3.25
C GLN A 46 31.12 -21.23 -2.21
N ARG A 47 32.37 -21.33 -2.65
CA ARG A 47 33.54 -21.55 -1.80
C ARG A 47 34.57 -20.46 -2.04
N ILE A 48 35.22 -20.01 -0.99
CA ILE A 48 36.38 -19.12 -1.05
C ILE A 48 37.59 -19.91 -0.55
N TYR A 49 38.62 -19.96 -1.38
CA TYR A 49 39.92 -20.49 -1.03
C TYR A 49 40.73 -19.41 -0.30
N ARG A 50 41.37 -19.80 0.80
CA ARG A 50 42.23 -18.93 1.59
C ARG A 50 43.62 -19.54 1.71
N ALA A 51 44.56 -18.78 2.25
CA ALA A 51 45.92 -19.26 2.49
C ALA A 51 45.94 -20.56 3.31
N HIS A 52 47.00 -21.34 3.16
CA HIS A 52 47.22 -22.60 3.88
C HIS A 52 46.14 -23.68 3.65
N GLY A 53 45.44 -23.63 2.51
CA GLY A 53 44.43 -24.64 2.15
C GLY A 53 43.10 -24.50 2.89
N TRP A 54 42.85 -23.36 3.54
CA TRP A 54 41.56 -23.10 4.19
C TRP A 54 40.45 -22.90 3.15
N ILE A 55 39.31 -23.57 3.35
CA ILE A 55 38.13 -23.46 2.49
C ILE A 55 36.94 -22.96 3.31
N ASN A 56 36.43 -21.77 2.98
CA ASN A 56 35.28 -21.16 3.66
C ASN A 56 34.05 -21.15 2.76
N PRO A 57 32.84 -21.33 3.32
CA PRO A 57 31.60 -21.12 2.58
C PRO A 57 31.41 -19.63 2.30
N TYR A 58 31.10 -19.32 1.04
CA TYR A 58 30.57 -18.02 0.64
C TYR A 58 29.18 -18.25 0.09
N MET A 59 28.19 -17.66 0.74
CA MET A 59 26.79 -17.95 0.47
C MET A 59 26.08 -16.68 0.05
N SER A 60 25.33 -16.74 -1.04
CA SER A 60 24.40 -15.67 -1.37
C SER A 60 23.22 -15.67 -0.40
N SER A 61 22.57 -14.51 -0.26
CA SER A 61 21.37 -14.33 0.56
C SER A 61 20.16 -13.95 -0.30
N PRO A 62 19.62 -14.88 -1.12
CA PRO A 62 18.46 -14.61 -1.94
C PRO A 62 17.16 -14.53 -1.10
N CYS A 63 16.14 -13.88 -1.64
CA CYS A 63 14.81 -13.77 -1.02
C CYS A 63 13.68 -13.96 -2.05
N HIS A 64 12.51 -14.37 -1.54
CA HIS A 64 11.24 -14.34 -2.26
C HIS A 64 10.44 -13.14 -1.75
N ILE A 65 9.98 -12.29 -2.66
CA ILE A 65 9.17 -11.10 -2.33
C ILE A 65 7.78 -11.32 -2.90
N GLU A 66 6.78 -11.28 -2.04
CA GLU A 66 5.36 -11.36 -2.36
C GLU A 66 4.72 -10.01 -2.03
N MET A 67 3.91 -9.49 -2.94
CA MET A 67 3.21 -8.21 -2.76
C MET A 67 1.74 -8.41 -3.10
N ILE A 68 0.85 -7.94 -2.22
CA ILE A 68 -0.58 -7.90 -2.46
C ILE A 68 -0.96 -6.46 -2.73
N LEU A 69 -1.50 -6.23 -3.94
CA LEU A 69 -2.01 -4.94 -4.37
C LEU A 69 -3.53 -4.97 -4.26
N THR A 70 -4.11 -3.96 -3.63
CA THR A 70 -5.56 -3.79 -3.55
C THR A 70 -5.93 -2.41 -4.09
N GLU A 71 -7.11 -2.35 -4.70
CA GLU A 71 -7.74 -1.07 -4.98
C GLU A 71 -8.24 -0.49 -3.65
N LYS A 72 -7.99 0.81 -3.44
CA LYS A 72 -8.50 1.49 -2.26
C LYS A 72 -10.02 1.66 -2.41
N GLU A 73 -10.80 1.01 -1.55
CA GLU A 73 -12.24 1.19 -1.52
C GLU A 73 -12.60 2.65 -1.26
N GLN A 74 -13.33 3.26 -2.20
CA GLN A 74 -14.03 4.51 -1.96
C GLN A 74 -15.38 4.17 -1.35
N ILE A 75 -15.45 4.14 -0.02
CA ILE A 75 -16.73 4.05 0.70
C ILE A 75 -17.45 5.38 0.44
N VAL A 76 -18.38 5.37 -0.51
CA VAL A 76 -19.37 6.44 -0.65
C VAL A 76 -20.40 6.20 0.46
N PRO A 77 -20.52 7.10 1.45
CA PRO A 77 -21.51 6.93 2.50
C PRO A 77 -22.91 6.88 1.87
N ASN A 78 -23.70 5.88 2.27
CA ASN A 78 -25.09 5.79 1.82
C ASN A 78 -25.85 7.03 2.31
N PRO A 79 -26.71 7.64 1.47
CA PRO A 79 -27.41 8.86 1.83
C PRO A 79 -28.31 8.70 3.07
N GLU A 80 -28.74 7.49 3.38
CA GLU A 80 -29.57 7.19 4.56
C GLU A 80 -28.83 7.41 5.89
N GLU A 81 -27.52 7.17 5.94
CA GLU A 81 -26.70 7.34 7.16
C GLU A 81 -26.42 8.81 7.48
N GLU A 82 -26.21 9.66 6.46
CA GLU A 82 -26.13 11.11 6.64
C GLU A 82 -27.45 11.72 7.11
N VAL A 83 -28.58 11.19 6.63
CA VAL A 83 -29.92 11.63 7.01
C VAL A 83 -30.26 11.20 8.44
N ALA A 84 -29.77 10.04 8.90
CA ALA A 84 -29.92 9.57 10.28
C ALA A 84 -29.09 10.40 11.29
N GLN A 85 -27.89 10.84 10.91
CA GLN A 85 -27.05 11.69 11.76
C GLN A 85 -27.60 13.12 11.89
N LYS A 86 -28.27 13.63 10.85
CA LYS A 86 -29.09 14.85 10.94
C LYS A 86 -30.41 14.52 11.63
N LYS A 87 -30.39 14.36 12.97
CA LYS A 87 -31.62 14.33 13.77
C LYS A 87 -32.51 15.49 13.34
N LYS A 88 -33.71 15.21 12.81
CA LYS A 88 -34.72 16.22 12.48
C LYS A 88 -35.21 16.84 13.79
N ILE A 89 -34.50 17.86 14.25
CA ILE A 89 -34.89 18.65 15.42
C ILE A 89 -36.09 19.51 15.00
N SER A 90 -37.18 19.46 15.77
CA SER A 90 -38.32 20.38 15.59
C SER A 90 -37.85 21.84 15.51
N GLN A 91 -38.39 22.60 14.56
CA GLN A 91 -38.03 24.01 14.35
C GLN A 91 -38.11 24.86 15.62
N LYS A 92 -39.06 24.53 16.52
CA LYS A 92 -39.23 25.22 17.81
C LYS A 92 -38.07 24.95 18.77
N LYS A 93 -37.54 23.72 18.78
CA LYS A 93 -36.39 23.32 19.61
C LYS A 93 -35.08 23.90 19.08
N LEU A 94 -34.93 23.98 17.76
CA LEU A 94 -33.77 24.62 17.12
C LEU A 94 -33.72 26.13 17.40
N LYS A 95 -34.85 26.84 17.32
CA LYS A 95 -34.93 28.27 17.67
C LYS A 95 -34.56 28.52 19.13
N LYS A 96 -35.03 27.67 20.07
CA LYS A 96 -34.70 27.80 21.50
C LYS A 96 -33.22 27.59 21.79
N GLN A 97 -32.58 26.58 21.18
CA GLN A 97 -31.13 26.37 21.32
C GLN A 97 -30.30 27.53 20.76
N LYS A 98 -30.70 28.08 19.61
CA LYS A 98 -30.01 29.24 19.01
C LYS A 98 -30.13 30.52 19.84
N LEU A 99 -31.22 30.68 20.59
CA LEU A 99 -31.46 31.85 21.45
C LEU A 99 -30.63 31.75 22.73
N LEU A 100 -30.55 30.57 23.33
CA LEU A 100 -29.72 30.28 24.50
C LEU A 100 -28.21 30.35 24.21
N ALA A 101 -27.77 30.00 23.01
CA ALA A 101 -26.35 30.05 22.61
C ALA A 101 -25.88 31.46 22.17
N ARG A 102 -26.72 32.48 22.35
CA ARG A 102 -26.46 33.87 21.93
C ARG A 102 -26.16 34.80 23.11
N GLU A 103 -26.25 34.28 24.32
CA GLU A 103 -25.70 34.86 25.56
C GLU A 103 -24.25 34.39 25.74
#